data_AF-A0A955RSH1-F1
#
_entry.id   AF-A0A955RSH1-F1
#
_cell.length_a   1.000
_cell.length_b   1.000
_cell.length_c   1.000
_cell.angle_alpha   90.00
_cell.angle_beta   90.00
_cell.angle_gamma   90.00
#
_symmetry.space_group_name_H-M   'P 1'
#
loop_
_entity.id
_entity.type
_entity.pdbx_description
1 polymer ?
#
loop_
_entity_poly.entity_id
_entity_poly.type
_entity_poly.pdbx_seq_one_letter_code
_entity_poly.pdbx_strand_id
1 'polypeptide(L)'
;MVGSNSRTTFPIWWIAIVFFALAVTFVADIWGTKRAVIRHEPVASRHFDPAPVRTPLIEPEYVYQGKLYRCNDCHATLEPSTIQKSYFSSHPDVILEHGANNHCQTCHNRNNMDMLVDLNRNDVPFAQSQRSCLQCHGPIYRDWERGLHGRMNNYWDDERGVVRRLTCVACHNPHQPVFAPMKPAPGPHVRQYRDFLKSISTENADHDG
;
A
#
# COMPACT_ATOMS: atom_id res chain seq x y z
N MET A 1 -29.25 -69.21 -1.37
CA MET A 1 -29.23 -68.34 -0.17
C MET A 1 -29.01 -66.92 -0.64
N VAL A 2 -30.06 -66.08 -0.66
CA VAL A 2 -29.95 -64.65 -0.97
C VAL A 2 -30.45 -63.92 0.26
N GLY A 3 -29.53 -63.31 1.01
CA GLY A 3 -29.84 -62.59 2.24
C GLY A 3 -30.57 -61.28 1.92
N SER A 4 -31.76 -61.10 2.48
CA SER A 4 -32.46 -59.82 2.45
C SER A 4 -31.73 -58.82 3.34
N ASN A 5 -30.95 -57.92 2.75
CA ASN A 5 -30.42 -56.76 3.47
C ASN A 5 -31.57 -55.77 3.73
N SER A 6 -32.14 -55.81 4.93
CA SER A 6 -33.03 -54.75 5.40
C SER A 6 -32.21 -53.48 5.61
N ARG A 7 -32.24 -52.57 4.62
CA ARG A 7 -31.75 -51.21 4.81
C ARG A 7 -32.69 -50.53 5.81
N THR A 8 -32.27 -50.45 7.07
CA THR A 8 -32.93 -49.66 8.09
C THR A 8 -32.90 -48.19 7.66
N THR A 9 -33.98 -47.72 7.05
CA THR A 9 -34.17 -46.30 6.74
C THR A 9 -34.43 -45.58 8.06
N PHE A 10 -33.37 -45.19 8.77
CA PHE A 10 -33.49 -44.25 9.87
C PHE A 10 -34.17 -42.98 9.33
N PRO A 11 -35.31 -42.55 9.90
CA PRO A 11 -36.11 -41.49 9.31
C PRO A 11 -35.36 -40.15 9.40
N ILE A 12 -34.95 -39.60 8.25
CA ILE A 12 -34.15 -38.36 8.11
C ILE A 12 -34.70 -37.19 8.96
N TRP A 13 -35.99 -37.20 9.30
CA TRP A 13 -36.64 -36.24 10.21
C TRP A 13 -35.99 -36.12 11.60
N TRP A 14 -35.37 -37.16 12.17
CA TRP A 14 -34.70 -37.04 13.47
C TRP A 14 -33.51 -36.09 13.42
N ILE A 15 -32.80 -36.05 12.27
CA ILE A 15 -31.67 -35.15 12.04
C ILE A 15 -32.16 -33.69 12.07
N ALA A 16 -33.28 -33.41 11.41
CA ALA A 16 -33.87 -32.07 11.38
C ALA A 16 -34.28 -31.59 12.79
N ILE A 17 -34.82 -32.48 13.63
CA ILE A 17 -35.17 -32.17 15.02
C ILE A 17 -33.93 -31.82 15.85
N VAL A 18 -32.85 -32.60 15.71
CA VAL A 18 -31.59 -32.35 16.41
C VAL A 18 -30.98 -31.00 15.99
N PHE A 19 -30.95 -30.70 14.69
CA PHE A 19 -30.46 -29.40 14.21
C PHE A 19 -31.33 -28.23 14.68
N PHE A 20 -32.66 -28.40 14.71
CA PHE A 20 -33.56 -27.38 15.23
C PHE A 20 -33.33 -27.14 16.73
N ALA A 21 -33.20 -28.20 17.53
CA ALA A 21 -32.90 -28.09 18.95
C ALA A 21 -31.56 -27.39 19.18
N LEU A 22 -30.52 -27.77 18.44
CA LEU A 22 -29.22 -27.10 18.50
C LEU A 22 -29.34 -25.62 18.13
N ALA A 23 -30.03 -25.29 17.03
CA ALA A 23 -30.25 -23.90 16.63
C ALA A 23 -30.93 -23.08 17.73
N VAL A 24 -31.96 -23.64 18.38
CA VAL A 24 -32.60 -23.00 19.54
C VAL A 24 -31.61 -22.80 20.69
N THR A 25 -30.77 -23.80 21.02
CA THR A 25 -29.77 -23.65 22.08
C THR A 25 -28.71 -22.57 21.79
N PHE A 26 -28.32 -22.41 20.53
CA PHE A 26 -27.37 -21.37 20.11
C PHE A 26 -28.01 -19.99 20.11
N VAL A 27 -29.23 -19.85 19.59
CA VAL A 27 -29.95 -18.56 19.55
C VAL A 27 -30.30 -18.07 20.94
N ALA A 28 -30.72 -18.97 21.83
CA ALA A 28 -31.03 -18.63 23.21
C ALA A 28 -29.79 -18.55 24.12
N ASP A 29 -28.59 -18.74 23.57
CA ASP A 29 -27.30 -18.70 24.28
C ASP A 29 -27.29 -19.54 25.58
N ILE A 30 -28.00 -20.68 25.57
CA ILE A 30 -28.32 -21.45 26.78
C ILE A 30 -27.05 -21.90 27.52
N TRP A 31 -25.97 -22.15 26.77
CA TRP A 31 -24.68 -22.61 27.28
C TRP A 31 -23.53 -21.66 26.96
N GLY A 32 -23.81 -20.45 26.46
CA GLY A 32 -22.76 -19.47 26.19
C GLY A 32 -22.22 -18.86 27.45
N THR A 33 -20.89 -18.84 27.57
CA THR A 33 -20.23 -18.01 28.57
C THR A 33 -20.19 -16.58 28.06
N LYS A 34 -20.66 -15.60 28.85
CA LYS A 34 -20.53 -14.18 28.52
C LYS A 34 -19.05 -13.82 28.40
N ARG A 35 -18.52 -13.80 27.18
CA ARG A 35 -17.14 -13.36 26.92
C ARG A 35 -17.09 -11.85 27.00
N ALA A 36 -16.28 -11.32 27.91
CA ALA A 36 -15.96 -9.91 27.93
C ALA A 36 -15.25 -9.54 26.62
N VAL A 37 -15.90 -8.76 25.76
CA VAL A 37 -15.25 -8.17 24.59
C VAL A 37 -14.43 -6.98 25.09
N ILE A 38 -13.12 -7.17 25.20
CA ILE A 38 -12.20 -6.08 25.52
C ILE A 38 -12.17 -5.16 24.31
N ARG A 39 -12.74 -3.94 24.45
CA ARG A 39 -12.58 -2.90 23.45
C ARG A 39 -11.18 -2.29 23.62
N HIS A 40 -10.42 -2.33 22.54
CA HIS A 40 -9.14 -1.67 22.46
C HIS A 40 -9.30 -0.27 21.87
N GLU A 41 -8.46 0.66 22.31
CA GLU A 41 -8.41 2.00 21.74
C GLU A 41 -8.05 1.88 20.24
N PRO A 42 -8.80 2.54 19.33
CA PRO A 42 -8.47 2.54 17.92
C PRO A 42 -7.05 3.04 17.67
N VAL A 43 -6.37 2.43 16.71
CA VAL A 43 -5.06 2.89 16.26
C VAL A 43 -5.20 4.32 15.72
N ALA A 44 -4.18 5.18 15.91
CA ALA A 44 -4.22 6.54 15.38
C ALA A 44 -4.41 6.56 13.84
N SER A 45 -5.22 7.50 13.34
CA SER A 45 -5.62 7.61 11.93
C SER A 45 -4.48 7.67 10.94
N ARG A 46 -3.33 8.23 11.32
CA ARG A 46 -2.10 8.25 10.50
C ARG A 46 -1.64 6.87 10.00
N HIS A 47 -2.07 5.78 10.63
CA HIS A 47 -1.70 4.43 10.18
C HIS A 47 -2.68 3.84 9.15
N PHE A 48 -3.86 4.44 8.98
CA PHE A 48 -4.88 3.99 8.04
C PHE A 48 -5.38 5.10 7.08
N ASP A 49 -4.86 6.31 7.18
CA ASP A 49 -5.08 7.39 6.21
C ASP A 49 -4.60 6.93 4.83
N PRO A 50 -5.48 6.88 3.80
CA PRO A 50 -5.12 6.46 2.45
C PRO A 50 -4.33 7.51 1.65
N ALA A 51 -4.16 8.72 2.16
CA ALA A 51 -3.46 9.81 1.47
C ALA A 51 -2.04 9.42 1.01
N PRO A 52 -1.57 9.98 -0.12
CA PRO A 52 -0.20 9.79 -0.56
C PRO A 52 0.78 10.49 0.38
N VAL A 53 2.02 10.01 0.43
CA VAL A 53 3.09 10.61 1.24
C VAL A 53 3.53 11.97 0.67
N ARG A 54 3.40 12.12 -0.64
CA ARG A 54 3.77 13.32 -1.40
C ARG A 54 2.66 13.67 -2.37
N THR A 55 2.52 14.95 -2.67
CA THR A 55 1.67 15.41 -3.78
C THR A 55 2.49 15.34 -5.07
N PRO A 56 2.18 14.41 -5.99
CA PRO A 56 2.89 14.34 -7.25
C PRO A 56 2.51 15.53 -8.16
N LEU A 57 3.47 16.00 -8.95
CA LEU A 57 3.18 16.87 -10.09
C LEU A 57 2.46 16.04 -11.16
N ILE A 58 1.24 16.42 -11.49
CA ILE A 58 0.44 15.79 -12.56
C ILE A 58 0.66 16.54 -13.88
N GLU A 59 0.91 17.84 -13.77
CA GLU A 59 1.24 18.78 -14.84
C GLU A 59 2.67 19.32 -14.62
N PRO A 60 3.35 19.78 -15.68
CA PRO A 60 4.73 20.28 -15.63
C PRO A 60 4.80 21.70 -15.06
N GLU A 61 4.23 21.92 -13.89
CA GLU A 61 4.17 23.23 -13.24
C GLU A 61 5.33 23.39 -12.24
N TYR A 62 5.95 24.56 -12.27
CA TYR A 62 7.06 24.93 -11.39
C TYR A 62 6.87 26.36 -10.87
N VAL A 63 7.07 26.55 -9.57
CA VAL A 63 7.01 27.88 -8.95
C VAL A 63 8.41 28.47 -8.92
N TYR A 64 8.59 29.58 -9.64
CA TYR A 64 9.84 30.33 -9.65
C TYR A 64 9.57 31.78 -9.28
N GLN A 65 10.25 32.29 -8.25
CA GLN A 65 10.07 33.65 -7.74
C GLN A 65 8.60 34.02 -7.44
N GLY A 66 7.83 33.06 -6.90
CA GLY A 66 6.42 33.25 -6.52
C GLY A 66 5.42 33.24 -7.68
N LYS A 67 5.85 32.91 -8.90
CA LYS A 67 4.98 32.75 -10.08
C LYS A 67 5.01 31.31 -10.57
N LEU A 68 3.87 30.84 -11.09
CA LEU A 68 3.71 29.53 -11.68
C LEU A 68 4.10 29.59 -13.17
N TYR A 69 4.98 28.69 -13.59
CA TYR A 69 5.44 28.53 -14.97
C TYR A 69 5.31 27.07 -15.39
N ARG A 70 5.19 26.84 -16.70
CA ARG A 70 5.49 25.54 -17.30
C ARG A 70 6.99 25.41 -17.53
N CYS A 71 7.51 24.18 -17.54
CA CYS A 71 8.94 23.95 -17.72
C CYS A 71 9.45 24.55 -19.06
N ASN A 72 8.68 24.41 -20.13
CA ASN A 72 9.03 24.96 -21.44
C ASN A 72 8.93 26.49 -21.54
N ASP A 73 8.28 27.19 -20.61
CA ASP A 73 8.26 28.67 -20.65
C ASP A 73 9.69 29.24 -20.59
N CYS A 74 10.57 28.55 -19.88
CA CYS A 74 12.02 28.81 -19.88
C CYS A 74 12.75 27.97 -20.94
N HIS A 75 12.44 26.67 -21.04
CA HIS A 75 13.20 25.73 -21.86
C HIS A 75 12.90 25.75 -23.37
N ALA A 76 11.94 26.55 -23.82
CA ALA A 76 11.73 26.80 -25.25
C ALA A 76 12.90 27.56 -25.90
N THR A 77 13.65 28.33 -25.10
CA THR A 77 14.80 29.12 -25.58
C THR A 77 16.10 28.79 -24.85
N LEU A 78 16.00 28.29 -23.61
CA LEU A 78 17.15 27.93 -22.80
C LEU A 78 17.45 26.44 -22.91
N GLU A 79 18.60 26.12 -23.52
CA GLU A 79 19.07 24.74 -23.52
C GLU A 79 19.47 24.30 -22.10
N PRO A 80 19.02 23.11 -21.67
CA PRO A 80 19.50 22.50 -20.44
C PRO A 80 21.02 22.33 -20.50
N SER A 81 21.74 22.79 -19.47
CA SER A 81 23.18 22.60 -19.39
C SER A 81 23.54 21.12 -19.43
N THR A 82 24.70 20.75 -19.95
CA THR A 82 25.21 19.37 -19.85
C THR A 82 26.00 19.12 -18.57
N ILE A 83 26.28 20.17 -17.80
CA ILE A 83 27.07 20.13 -16.58
C ILE A 83 26.13 20.10 -15.37
N GLN A 84 26.24 19.10 -14.50
CA GLN A 84 25.30 18.95 -13.37
C GLN A 84 25.24 20.16 -12.41
N LYS A 85 26.37 20.84 -12.20
CA LYS A 85 26.45 21.95 -11.23
C LYS A 85 25.68 23.21 -11.65
N SER A 86 25.44 23.42 -12.94
CA SER A 86 24.77 24.62 -13.46
C SER A 86 23.24 24.54 -13.39
N TYR A 87 22.65 23.35 -13.22
CA TYR A 87 21.20 23.21 -13.08
C TYR A 87 20.64 23.92 -11.83
N PHE A 88 21.42 23.91 -10.74
CA PHE A 88 21.01 24.43 -9.44
C PHE A 88 20.82 25.96 -9.41
N SER A 89 21.32 26.69 -10.41
CA SER A 89 21.07 28.14 -10.50
C SER A 89 19.61 28.48 -10.83
N SER A 90 18.92 27.62 -11.58
CA SER A 90 17.50 27.81 -11.94
C SER A 90 16.55 26.89 -11.16
N HIS A 91 17.08 25.76 -10.66
CA HIS A 91 16.33 24.77 -9.88
C HIS A 91 17.01 24.54 -8.51
N PRO A 92 17.09 25.57 -7.64
CA PRO A 92 17.87 25.49 -6.40
C PRO A 92 17.32 24.46 -5.41
N ASP A 93 16.03 24.14 -5.50
CA ASP A 93 15.35 23.19 -4.60
C ASP A 93 15.46 21.72 -5.06
N VAL A 94 16.08 21.47 -6.22
CA VAL A 94 16.20 20.11 -6.79
C VAL A 94 17.55 19.53 -6.41
N ILE A 95 17.57 18.56 -5.49
CA ILE A 95 18.76 17.78 -5.14
C ILE A 95 18.67 16.41 -5.83
N LEU A 96 19.65 16.09 -6.68
CA LEU A 96 19.67 14.86 -7.48
C LEU A 96 20.59 13.78 -6.86
N GLU A 97 19.98 12.85 -6.13
CA GLU A 97 20.61 11.67 -5.52
C GLU A 97 19.98 10.37 -6.07
N HIS A 98 20.04 10.20 -7.38
CA HIS A 98 19.52 9.01 -8.08
C HIS A 98 20.63 8.06 -8.54
N GLY A 99 21.78 8.08 -7.86
CA GLY A 99 22.94 7.22 -8.18
C GLY A 99 23.48 7.48 -9.59
N ALA A 100 23.58 6.42 -10.41
CA ALA A 100 24.08 6.51 -11.78
C ALA A 100 23.18 7.33 -12.72
N ASN A 101 21.89 7.47 -12.40
CA ASN A 101 20.93 8.25 -13.18
C ASN A 101 20.96 9.74 -12.76
N ASN A 102 22.14 10.35 -12.77
CA ASN A 102 22.36 11.72 -12.31
C ASN A 102 22.29 12.77 -13.44
N HIS A 103 21.57 12.47 -14.52
CA HIS A 103 21.35 13.41 -15.63
C HIS A 103 19.85 13.64 -15.78
N CYS A 104 19.43 14.90 -15.80
CA CYS A 104 18.02 15.28 -15.86
C CYS A 104 17.33 14.67 -17.09
N GLN A 105 18.04 14.67 -18.22
CA GLN A 105 17.54 14.21 -19.52
C GLN A 105 17.49 12.68 -19.64
N THR A 106 17.88 11.93 -18.61
CA THR A 106 17.60 10.49 -18.52
C THR A 106 16.09 10.27 -18.35
N CYS A 107 15.44 11.14 -17.57
CA CYS A 107 14.01 11.02 -17.25
C CYS A 107 13.18 12.12 -17.93
N HIS A 108 13.74 13.31 -18.15
CA HIS A 108 13.06 14.43 -18.80
C HIS A 108 13.35 14.48 -20.30
N ASN A 109 12.38 14.92 -21.10
CA ASN A 109 12.61 15.13 -22.52
C ASN A 109 13.41 16.43 -22.73
N ARG A 110 14.58 16.32 -23.37
CA ARG A 110 15.44 17.46 -23.69
C ARG A 110 14.76 18.51 -24.58
N ASN A 111 13.91 18.07 -25.51
CA ASN A 111 13.26 18.93 -26.51
C ASN A 111 11.92 19.46 -26.02
N ASN A 112 11.39 18.92 -24.93
CA ASN A 112 10.08 19.23 -24.40
C ASN A 112 10.07 18.96 -22.88
N MET A 113 10.56 19.91 -22.09
CA MET A 113 10.68 19.75 -20.64
C MET A 113 9.34 19.62 -19.91
N ASP A 114 8.24 19.90 -20.59
CA ASP A 114 6.89 19.61 -20.12
C ASP A 114 6.57 18.09 -20.11
N MET A 115 7.46 17.27 -20.67
CA MET A 115 7.31 15.82 -20.77
C MET A 115 8.51 15.09 -20.16
N LEU A 116 8.21 13.89 -19.65
CA LEU A 116 9.20 12.87 -19.36
C LEU A 116 9.48 12.03 -20.62
N VAL A 117 10.47 11.15 -20.55
CA VAL A 117 10.78 10.20 -21.62
C VAL A 117 10.63 8.75 -21.18
N ASP A 118 10.32 7.87 -22.13
CA ASP A 118 10.50 6.42 -21.96
C ASP A 118 11.86 5.95 -22.52
N LEU A 119 12.09 4.63 -22.48
CA LEU A 119 13.33 4.00 -22.94
C LEU A 119 13.61 4.26 -24.43
N ASN A 120 12.55 4.45 -25.22
CA ASN A 120 12.60 4.71 -26.65
C ASN A 120 12.59 6.22 -26.95
N ARG A 121 12.72 7.08 -25.94
CA ARG A 121 12.64 8.55 -26.04
C ARG A 121 11.28 9.10 -26.46
N ASN A 122 10.19 8.35 -26.30
CA ASN A 122 8.85 8.88 -26.51
C ASN A 122 8.40 9.74 -25.33
N ASP A 123 7.53 10.70 -25.61
CA ASP A 123 6.92 11.56 -24.59
C ASP A 123 6.07 10.75 -23.61
N VAL A 124 6.30 11.02 -22.32
CA VAL A 124 5.53 10.50 -21.20
C VAL A 124 5.02 11.69 -20.38
N PRO A 125 3.70 11.85 -20.19
CA PRO A 125 3.18 12.93 -19.35
C PRO A 125 3.54 12.69 -17.88
N PHE A 126 3.69 13.77 -17.11
CA PHE A 126 4.00 13.72 -15.67
C PHE A 126 3.01 12.84 -14.88
N ALA A 127 1.72 12.91 -15.23
CA ALA A 127 0.67 12.04 -14.69
C ALA A 127 0.94 10.52 -14.85
N GLN A 128 1.83 10.13 -15.75
CA GLN A 128 2.23 8.74 -16.00
C GLN A 128 3.71 8.47 -15.69
N SER A 129 4.28 9.18 -14.71
CA SER A 129 5.70 9.11 -14.35
C SER A 129 6.25 7.69 -14.18
N GLN A 130 5.43 6.74 -13.72
CA GLN A 130 5.80 5.33 -13.58
C GLN A 130 6.33 4.70 -14.87
N ARG A 131 5.90 5.19 -16.05
CA ARG A 131 6.40 4.72 -17.34
C ARG A 131 7.85 5.13 -17.58
N SER A 132 8.27 6.28 -17.07
CA SER A 132 9.67 6.68 -17.05
C SER A 132 10.47 5.83 -16.04
N CYS A 133 9.89 5.47 -14.90
CA CYS A 133 10.55 4.64 -13.88
C CYS A 133 10.80 3.20 -14.37
N LEU A 134 9.88 2.65 -15.17
CA LEU A 134 9.94 1.30 -15.75
C LEU A 134 11.26 1.06 -16.52
N GLN A 135 11.85 2.09 -17.11
CA GLN A 135 13.11 1.98 -17.87
C GLN A 135 14.23 1.25 -17.09
N CYS A 136 14.26 1.41 -15.77
CA CYS A 136 15.23 0.75 -14.90
C CYS A 136 14.60 -0.10 -13.78
N HIS A 137 13.41 0.29 -13.29
CA HIS A 137 12.74 -0.36 -12.16
C HIS A 137 11.68 -1.39 -12.59
N GLY A 138 12.00 -2.21 -13.60
CA GLY A 138 11.07 -3.18 -14.19
C GLY A 138 10.39 -4.13 -13.20
N PRO A 139 11.11 -4.81 -12.28
CA PRO A 139 10.49 -5.70 -11.30
C PRO A 139 9.52 -4.96 -10.37
N ILE A 140 9.88 -3.76 -9.92
CA ILE A 140 9.04 -2.92 -9.06
C ILE A 140 7.80 -2.44 -9.82
N TYR A 141 7.95 -2.05 -11.08
CA TYR A 141 6.84 -1.67 -11.93
C TYR A 141 5.86 -2.83 -12.17
N ARG A 142 6.36 -4.04 -12.45
CA ARG A 142 5.54 -5.25 -12.58
C ARG A 142 4.73 -5.51 -11.30
N ASP A 143 5.37 -5.36 -10.15
CA ASP A 143 4.73 -5.56 -8.86
C ASP A 143 3.70 -4.44 -8.58
N TRP A 144 3.98 -3.20 -8.98
CA TRP A 144 3.05 -2.07 -8.92
C TRP A 144 1.81 -2.27 -9.82
N GLU A 145 1.98 -2.73 -11.06
CA GLU A 145 0.85 -3.05 -11.96
C GLU A 145 -0.10 -4.08 -11.35
N ARG A 146 0.46 -5.04 -10.60
CA ARG A 146 -0.28 -6.09 -9.88
C ARG A 146 -0.77 -5.65 -8.51
N GLY A 147 -0.50 -4.41 -8.09
CA GLY A 147 -0.90 -3.90 -6.77
C GLY A 147 -0.09 -4.47 -5.59
N LEU A 148 1.02 -5.16 -5.84
CA LEU A 148 1.94 -5.69 -4.83
C LEU A 148 2.93 -4.63 -4.32
N HIS A 149 3.15 -3.57 -5.10
CA HIS A 149 4.00 -2.45 -4.74
C HIS A 149 3.26 -1.11 -4.84
N GLY A 150 3.58 -0.18 -3.93
CA GLY A 150 2.86 1.08 -3.78
C GLY A 150 1.58 0.92 -2.98
N ARG A 151 0.59 1.78 -3.24
CA ARG A 151 -0.70 1.78 -2.56
C ARG A 151 -1.85 1.88 -3.55
N MET A 152 -2.89 1.10 -3.28
CA MET A 152 -4.22 1.24 -3.87
C MET A 152 -5.13 1.93 -2.86
N ASN A 153 -6.06 2.75 -3.30
CA ASN A 153 -7.05 3.41 -2.43
C ASN A 153 -8.16 2.45 -1.90
N ASN A 154 -7.95 1.14 -2.01
CA ASN A 154 -8.57 0.06 -1.23
C ASN A 154 -10.11 -0.04 -1.23
N TYR A 155 -10.78 0.38 -2.29
CA TYR A 155 -12.18 -0.03 -2.50
C TYR A 155 -12.20 -1.47 -3.02
N TRP A 156 -12.60 -2.42 -2.18
CA TRP A 156 -12.93 -3.78 -2.62
C TRP A 156 -14.38 -3.85 -3.14
N ASP A 157 -15.20 -2.90 -2.71
CA ASP A 157 -16.59 -2.69 -3.07
C ASP A 157 -16.64 -1.51 -4.03
N ASP A 158 -16.94 -1.79 -5.31
CA ASP A 158 -16.94 -0.80 -6.38
C ASP A 158 -18.02 0.28 -6.17
N GLU A 159 -19.05 0.01 -5.36
CA GLU A 159 -20.07 1.02 -4.99
C GLU A 159 -19.49 2.11 -4.06
N ARG A 160 -18.41 1.80 -3.34
CA ARG A 160 -17.78 2.73 -2.37
C ARG A 160 -16.75 3.65 -3.01
N GLY A 161 -16.27 3.32 -4.22
CA GLY A 161 -15.37 4.19 -4.95
C GLY A 161 -14.52 3.47 -5.98
N VAL A 162 -13.93 4.26 -6.90
CA VAL A 162 -13.05 3.74 -7.96
C VAL A 162 -11.69 3.37 -7.38
N VAL A 163 -11.22 2.15 -7.68
CA VAL A 163 -9.85 1.72 -7.39
C VAL A 163 -8.86 2.55 -8.21
N ARG A 164 -7.96 3.26 -7.53
CA ARG A 164 -6.87 4.04 -8.09
C ARG A 164 -5.56 3.54 -7.50
N ARG A 165 -4.56 3.34 -8.38
CA ARG A 165 -3.17 3.13 -7.99
C ARG A 165 -2.46 4.47 -7.95
N LEU A 166 -1.78 4.73 -6.85
CA LEU A 166 -0.91 5.90 -6.76
C LEU A 166 0.32 5.69 -7.63
N THR A 167 0.79 6.76 -8.28
CA THR A 167 2.02 6.75 -9.09
C THR A 167 3.26 6.63 -8.20
N CYS A 168 4.40 6.22 -8.75
CA CYS A 168 5.66 6.08 -8.01
C CYS A 168 6.02 7.36 -7.22
N VAL A 169 5.83 8.53 -7.84
CA VAL A 169 6.18 9.83 -7.26
C VAL A 169 5.22 10.34 -6.17
N ALA A 170 4.11 9.64 -5.95
CA ALA A 170 3.21 9.92 -4.82
C ALA A 170 3.81 9.46 -3.48
N CYS A 171 4.84 8.60 -3.53
CA CYS A 171 5.56 8.12 -2.36
C CYS A 171 7.05 8.48 -2.43
N HIS A 172 7.68 8.30 -3.59
CA HIS A 172 9.10 8.53 -3.80
C HIS A 172 9.37 9.96 -4.32
N ASN A 173 10.42 10.61 -3.83
CA ASN A 173 10.93 11.80 -4.49
C ASN A 173 11.70 11.35 -5.75
N PRO A 174 11.30 11.74 -6.98
CA PRO A 174 11.98 11.28 -8.19
C PRO A 174 13.46 11.69 -8.26
N HIS A 175 13.86 12.74 -7.54
CA HIS A 175 15.27 13.16 -7.49
C HIS A 175 16.04 12.55 -6.32
N GLN A 176 15.33 12.00 -5.31
CA GLN A 176 15.91 11.30 -4.17
C GLN A 176 15.03 10.09 -3.80
N PRO A 177 15.06 9.01 -4.59
CA PRO A 177 14.01 7.99 -4.56
C PRO A 177 13.99 7.12 -3.31
N VAL A 178 15.05 7.14 -2.49
CA VAL A 178 15.11 6.34 -1.26
C VAL A 178 13.95 6.73 -0.36
N PHE A 179 13.08 5.75 -0.07
CA PHE A 179 11.90 5.99 0.76
C PHE A 179 12.29 6.01 2.24
N ALA A 180 11.91 7.07 2.94
CA ALA A 180 12.21 7.22 4.35
C ALA A 180 11.46 6.15 5.18
N PRO A 181 12.11 5.54 6.20
CA PRO A 181 11.44 4.62 7.11
C PRO A 181 10.23 5.27 7.78
N MET A 182 9.09 4.57 7.79
CA MET A 182 7.89 5.01 8.51
C MET A 182 7.82 4.34 9.87
N LYS A 183 7.28 5.06 10.86
CA LYS A 183 6.98 4.47 12.18
C LYS A 183 5.85 3.44 12.03
N PRO A 184 6.07 2.16 12.39
CA PRO A 184 5.03 1.14 12.28
C PRO A 184 3.86 1.44 13.24
N ALA A 185 2.70 0.89 12.91
CA ALA A 185 1.56 0.85 13.82
C ALA A 185 1.91 0.08 15.09
N PRO A 186 1.21 0.34 16.22
CA PRO A 186 1.31 -0.50 17.40
C PRO A 186 1.06 -1.98 17.03
N GLY A 187 1.79 -2.89 17.70
CA GLY A 187 1.60 -4.31 17.49
C GLY A 187 0.17 -4.75 17.80
N PRO A 188 -0.31 -5.84 17.19
CA PRO A 188 -1.66 -6.33 17.44
C PRO A 188 -1.84 -6.67 18.91
N HIS A 189 -3.05 -6.44 19.43
CA HIS A 189 -3.41 -6.95 20.74
C HIS A 189 -3.42 -8.48 20.69
N VAL A 190 -2.42 -9.10 21.32
CA VAL A 190 -2.43 -10.55 21.50
C VAL A 190 -3.55 -10.91 22.46
N ARG A 191 -4.37 -11.91 22.09
CA ARG A 191 -5.35 -12.49 23.01
C ARG A 191 -4.60 -12.96 24.25
N GLN A 192 -5.21 -12.84 25.43
CA GLN A 192 -4.66 -13.11 26.80
C GLN A 192 -3.94 -14.46 27.03
N TYR A 193 -3.63 -15.26 26.00
CA TYR A 193 -2.76 -16.43 26.10
C TYR A 193 -1.39 -16.10 26.71
N ARG A 194 -0.92 -14.85 26.59
CA ARG A 194 0.32 -14.41 27.24
C ARG A 194 0.22 -14.35 28.77
N ASP A 195 -0.96 -14.06 29.31
CA ASP A 195 -1.17 -14.03 30.77
C ASP A 195 -1.34 -15.46 31.31
N PHE A 196 -1.97 -16.35 30.53
CA PHE A 196 -2.02 -17.79 30.80
C PHE A 196 -0.64 -18.47 30.75
N LEU A 197 0.21 -18.14 29.77
CA LEU A 197 1.58 -18.65 29.72
C LEU A 197 2.43 -18.12 30.88
N LYS A 198 2.21 -16.88 31.31
CA LYS A 198 2.86 -16.33 32.50
C LYS A 198 2.44 -17.06 33.77
N SER A 199 1.16 -17.37 33.95
CA SER A 199 0.69 -18.12 35.12
C SER A 199 1.26 -19.54 35.17
N ILE A 200 1.43 -20.20 34.02
CA ILE A 200 2.07 -21.53 33.95
C ILE A 200 3.58 -21.44 34.25
N SER A 201 4.26 -20.36 33.82
CA SER A 201 5.70 -20.20 34.07
C SER A 201 6.04 -19.90 35.53
N THR A 202 5.13 -19.26 36.27
CA THR A 202 5.31 -18.99 37.70
C THR A 202 5.02 -20.22 38.57
N GLU A 203 4.14 -21.12 38.13
CA GLU A 203 3.76 -22.33 38.88
C GLU A 203 4.83 -23.43 38.82
N ASN A 204 5.65 -23.46 37.76
CA ASN A 204 6.75 -24.42 37.59
C ASN A 204 8.08 -23.99 38.25
N ALA A 205 8.20 -22.76 38.76
CA ALA A 205 9.40 -22.30 39.46
C ALA A 205 9.43 -22.70 40.95
N ASP A 206 8.28 -23.12 41.49
CA ASP A 206 8.10 -23.43 42.92
C ASP A 206 8.19 -24.93 43.23
N HIS A 207 8.45 -25.79 42.24
CA HIS A 207 8.52 -27.25 42.40
C HIS A 207 9.92 -27.87 42.33
N ASP A 208 10.97 -27.07 42.11
CA ASP A 208 12.37 -27.53 42.03
C ASP A 208 13.19 -27.13 43.28
N GLY A 209 12.55 -26.98 44.45
CA GLY A 209 13.17 -26.65 45.75
C GLY A 209 13.18 -27.81 46.74
#